data_AF-A0A847SUU6-F1
#
_entry.id   AF-A0A847SUU6-F1
#
_cell.length_a   1.000
_cell.length_b   1.000
_cell.length_c   1.000
_cell.angle_alpha   90.00
_cell.angle_beta   90.00
_cell.angle_gamma   90.00
#
_symmetry.space_group_name_H-M   'P 1'
#
loop_
_entity.id
_entity.type
_entity.pdbx_description
1 polymer ?
#
loop_
_entity_poly.entity_id
_entity_poly.type
_entity_poly.pdbx_seq_one_letter_code
_entity_poly.pdbx_strand_id
1 'polypeptide(L)'
;MAIHDKAEKTHIWETKMRRTGFYDPENKYSKMLQQGMPQQQVIDMAKDAGDYLGKVDTEGNVALNAGLAQIIDLIIGAQTTPTWATPYIGVGDSATAAVATQTALQAATNKAYAAMDSTYPKRSSQTVQFKSTFAAGVASFTWQEVIVLTGNGTGTGLNRKVGAWGTKGASDSYSMEVDVTLS
;
A
#
# COMPACT_ATOMS: atom_id res chain seq x y z
N MET A 1 21.02 -25.69 30.95
CA MET A 1 19.96 -24.71 30.66
C MET A 1 20.50 -23.81 29.55
N ALA A 2 20.18 -24.11 28.29
CA ALA A 2 20.67 -23.31 27.17
C ALA A 2 19.92 -21.98 27.17
N ILE A 3 20.64 -20.91 27.50
CA ILE A 3 20.14 -19.55 27.36
C ILE A 3 20.08 -19.32 25.86
N HIS A 4 18.89 -19.46 25.28
CA HIS A 4 18.63 -19.03 23.92
C HIS A 4 18.75 -17.51 23.92
N ASP A 5 19.94 -17.02 23.56
CA ASP A 5 20.18 -15.63 23.22
C ASP A 5 19.38 -15.33 21.94
N LYS A 6 18.09 -15.04 22.11
CA LYS A 6 17.26 -14.50 21.05
C LYS A 6 17.73 -13.06 20.89
N ALA A 7 18.64 -12.82 19.95
CA ALA A 7 19.08 -11.49 19.58
C ALA A 7 17.85 -10.56 19.48
N GLU A 8 17.86 -9.48 20.25
CA GLU A 8 16.83 -8.45 20.19
C GLU A 8 16.75 -7.92 18.76
N LYS A 9 15.52 -7.79 18.23
CA LYS A 9 15.34 -7.21 16.91
C LYS A 9 15.66 -5.73 16.96
N THR A 10 16.54 -5.29 16.08
CA THR A 10 17.01 -3.90 16.01
C THR A 10 16.01 -2.97 15.32
N HIS A 11 14.97 -3.50 14.68
CA HIS A 11 13.97 -2.75 13.93
C HIS A 11 12.58 -3.34 14.13
N ILE A 12 11.65 -2.52 14.65
CA ILE A 12 10.24 -2.91 14.89
C ILE A 12 9.41 -2.80 13.61
N TRP A 13 9.83 -1.96 12.65
CA TRP A 13 9.04 -1.60 11.48
C TRP A 13 9.65 -2.21 10.21
N GLU A 14 9.09 -3.34 9.78
CA GLU A 14 9.45 -3.99 8.53
C GLU A 14 8.33 -3.80 7.50
N THR A 15 8.68 -3.57 6.23
CA THR A 15 7.67 -3.43 5.18
C THR A 15 8.08 -4.14 3.91
N LYS A 16 7.11 -4.84 3.32
CA LYS A 16 7.18 -5.39 1.97
C LYS A 16 6.08 -4.78 1.11
N MET A 17 6.43 -4.24 -0.05
CA MET A 17 5.49 -3.53 -0.92
C MET A 17 5.57 -4.11 -2.33
N ARG A 18 4.40 -4.29 -2.95
CA ARG A 18 4.29 -5.01 -4.22
C ARG A 18 3.31 -4.32 -5.13
N ARG A 19 3.73 -3.97 -6.34
CA ARG A 19 2.82 -3.53 -7.41
C ARG A 19 2.69 -4.65 -8.42
N THR A 20 1.48 -5.00 -8.81
CA THR A 20 1.22 -5.89 -9.96
C THR A 20 0.42 -5.16 -11.02
N GLY A 21 0.79 -5.30 -12.30
CA GLY A 21 0.09 -4.65 -13.42
C GLY A 21 -0.56 -5.65 -14.38
N PHE A 22 -1.66 -5.22 -14.98
CA PHE A 22 -2.43 -5.96 -15.98
C PHE A 22 -2.87 -5.03 -17.11
N TYR A 23 -2.87 -5.50 -18.36
CA TYR A 23 -3.62 -4.87 -19.44
C TYR A 23 -5.10 -5.24 -19.21
N ASP A 24 -5.94 -4.25 -18.92
CA ASP A 24 -7.27 -4.47 -18.36
C ASP A 24 -8.29 -3.42 -18.86
N PRO A 25 -8.47 -3.24 -20.19
CA PRO A 25 -9.31 -2.18 -20.75
C PRO A 25 -10.78 -2.26 -20.30
N GLU A 26 -11.27 -3.46 -19.96
CA GLU A 26 -12.65 -3.70 -19.53
C GLU A 26 -12.81 -3.77 -17.99
N ASN A 27 -11.73 -3.51 -17.25
CA ASN A 27 -11.69 -3.62 -15.80
C ASN A 27 -12.10 -5.01 -15.26
N LYS A 28 -11.80 -6.07 -16.00
CA LYS A 28 -12.07 -7.46 -15.60
C LYS A 28 -11.22 -7.83 -14.39
N TYR A 29 -9.90 -7.67 -14.48
CA TYR A 29 -8.97 -8.09 -13.43
C TYR A 29 -9.10 -7.20 -12.19
N SER A 30 -9.21 -5.88 -12.40
CA SER A 30 -9.41 -4.93 -11.31
C SER A 30 -10.69 -5.18 -10.51
N LYS A 31 -11.82 -5.46 -11.17
CA LYS A 31 -13.06 -5.84 -10.46
C LYS A 31 -12.91 -7.13 -9.66
N MET A 32 -12.28 -8.16 -10.23
CA MET A 32 -12.04 -9.42 -9.51
C MET A 32 -11.21 -9.18 -8.24
N LEU A 33 -10.14 -8.40 -8.33
CA LEU A 33 -9.29 -8.04 -7.19
C LEU A 33 -10.04 -7.23 -6.14
N GLN A 34 -10.78 -6.20 -6.56
CA GLN A 34 -11.59 -5.36 -5.68
C GLN A 34 -12.70 -6.17 -4.97
N GLN A 35 -13.21 -7.22 -5.60
CA GLN A 35 -14.18 -8.15 -5.02
C GLN A 35 -13.55 -9.22 -4.10
N GLY A 36 -12.23 -9.20 -3.91
CA GLY A 36 -11.52 -10.07 -2.98
C GLY A 36 -10.99 -11.37 -3.59
N MET A 37 -10.98 -11.50 -4.93
CA MET A 37 -10.33 -12.65 -5.56
C MET A 37 -8.82 -12.67 -5.19
N PRO A 38 -8.24 -13.83 -4.85
CA PRO A 38 -6.82 -13.94 -4.54
C PRO A 38 -5.94 -13.40 -5.66
N GLN A 39 -4.92 -12.60 -5.29
CA GLN A 39 -3.98 -11.97 -6.24
C GLN A 39 -3.37 -12.99 -7.20
N GLN A 40 -2.93 -14.14 -6.68
CA GLN A 40 -2.27 -15.16 -7.49
C GLN A 40 -3.20 -15.74 -8.56
N GLN A 41 -4.47 -15.98 -8.21
CA GLN A 41 -5.47 -16.49 -9.16
C GLN A 41 -5.69 -15.52 -10.32
N VAL A 42 -5.76 -14.21 -10.02
CA VAL A 42 -5.90 -13.16 -11.05
C VAL A 42 -4.65 -13.07 -11.92
N ILE A 43 -3.46 -13.20 -11.33
CA ILE A 43 -2.19 -13.25 -12.08
C ILE A 43 -2.17 -14.43 -13.05
N ASP A 44 -2.59 -15.61 -12.61
CA ASP A 44 -2.58 -16.81 -13.45
C ASP A 44 -3.56 -16.63 -14.62
N MET A 45 -4.77 -16.13 -14.36
CA MET A 45 -5.75 -15.79 -15.41
C MET A 45 -5.25 -14.73 -16.39
N ALA A 46 -4.48 -13.74 -15.93
CA ALA A 46 -3.91 -12.70 -16.79
C ALA A 46 -2.74 -13.22 -17.62
N LYS A 47 -1.91 -14.12 -17.08
CA LYS A 47 -0.83 -14.76 -17.83
C LYS A 47 -1.37 -15.63 -18.95
N ASP A 48 -2.40 -16.42 -18.66
CA ASP A 48 -3.04 -17.29 -19.66
C ASP A 48 -3.64 -16.49 -20.82
N ALA A 49 -4.12 -15.27 -20.54
CA ALA A 49 -4.65 -14.34 -21.55
C ALA A 49 -3.59 -13.48 -22.26
N GLY A 50 -2.34 -13.45 -21.76
CA GLY A 50 -1.29 -12.56 -22.27
C GLY A 50 -1.37 -11.11 -21.75
N ASP A 51 -2.20 -10.86 -20.74
CA ASP A 51 -2.49 -9.52 -20.20
C ASP A 51 -1.62 -9.15 -18.98
N TYR A 52 -0.69 -10.01 -18.55
CA TYR A 52 0.14 -9.76 -17.36
C TYR A 52 1.30 -8.79 -17.66
N LEU A 53 1.31 -7.62 -17.02
CA LEU A 53 2.33 -6.57 -17.22
C LEU A 53 3.50 -6.64 -16.22
N GLY A 54 3.54 -7.69 -15.40
CA GLY A 54 4.62 -7.89 -14.44
C GLY A 54 4.37 -7.30 -13.06
N LYS A 55 5.36 -7.51 -12.19
CA LYS A 55 5.33 -7.16 -10.77
C LYS A 55 6.60 -6.42 -10.38
N VAL A 56 6.46 -5.47 -9.48
CA VAL A 56 7.57 -4.77 -8.81
C VAL A 56 7.47 -5.05 -7.32
N ASP A 57 8.55 -5.57 -6.75
CA ASP A 57 8.70 -5.85 -5.32
C ASP A 57 9.76 -4.93 -4.73
N THR A 58 9.44 -4.31 -3.59
CA THR A 58 10.40 -3.49 -2.84
C THR A 58 10.22 -3.69 -1.34
N GLU A 59 11.28 -3.39 -0.59
CA GLU A 59 11.28 -3.46 0.86
C GLU A 59 11.59 -2.08 1.46
N GLY A 60 11.13 -1.89 2.69
CA GLY A 60 11.33 -0.67 3.47
C GLY A 60 10.44 0.49 3.05
N ASN A 61 10.20 1.39 3.99
CA ASN A 61 9.57 2.70 3.82
C ASN A 61 9.91 3.58 5.02
N VAL A 62 9.35 4.79 5.03
CA VAL A 62 9.42 5.68 6.18
C VAL A 62 8.06 5.69 6.86
N ALA A 63 8.01 5.20 8.10
CA ALA A 63 6.88 5.44 8.98
C ALA A 63 6.77 6.94 9.28
N LEU A 64 5.56 7.50 9.16
CA LEU A 64 5.34 8.92 9.35
C LEU A 64 4.97 9.20 10.81
N ASN A 65 5.48 10.30 11.36
CA ASN A 65 5.31 10.67 12.76
C ASN A 65 3.83 10.74 13.17
N ALA A 66 2.98 11.31 12.30
CA ALA A 66 1.56 11.43 12.57
C ALA A 66 0.86 10.06 12.69
N GLY A 67 1.22 9.11 11.82
CA GLY A 67 0.68 7.75 11.88
C GLY A 67 1.16 6.97 13.10
N LEU A 68 2.45 7.10 13.45
CA LEU A 68 3.00 6.51 14.67
C LEU A 68 2.35 7.08 15.93
N ALA A 69 2.12 8.39 15.99
CA ALA A 69 1.43 9.03 17.10
C ALA A 69 0.02 8.47 17.27
N GLN A 70 -0.75 8.31 16.19
CA GLN A 70 -2.08 7.70 16.27
C GLN A 70 -2.06 6.25 16.76
N ILE A 71 -1.04 5.45 16.40
CA ILE A 71 -0.86 4.08 16.93
C ILE A 71 -0.54 4.14 18.43
N ILE A 72 0.34 5.04 18.86
CA ILE A 72 0.68 5.22 20.28
C ILE A 72 -0.56 5.65 21.08
N ASP A 73 -1.35 6.58 20.56
CA ASP A 73 -2.60 7.03 21.18
C ASP A 73 -3.62 5.88 21.34
N LEU A 74 -3.68 4.96 20.37
CA LEU A 74 -4.49 3.74 20.49
C LEU A 74 -3.96 2.80 21.59
N ILE A 75 -2.64 2.66 21.73
CA ILE A 75 -2.01 1.79 22.75
C ILE A 75 -2.27 2.31 24.15
N ILE A 76 -2.16 3.63 24.37
CA ILE A 76 -2.36 4.24 25.70
C ILE A 76 -3.83 4.55 26.01
N GLY A 77 -4.74 4.27 25.08
CA GLY A 77 -6.18 4.58 25.23
C GLY A 77 -6.48 6.07 25.22
N ALA A 78 -5.66 6.90 24.58
CA ALA A 78 -5.86 8.34 24.47
C ALA A 78 -6.86 8.74 23.37
N GLN A 79 -7.22 7.82 22.47
CA GLN A 79 -8.26 8.08 21.49
C GLN A 79 -9.67 7.90 22.07
N THR A 80 -10.53 8.88 21.82
CA THR A 80 -11.96 8.81 22.18
C THR A 80 -12.70 7.75 21.36
N THR A 81 -12.26 7.53 20.12
CA THR A 81 -12.71 6.42 19.28
C THR A 81 -11.52 5.49 19.03
N PRO A 82 -11.51 4.25 19.54
CA PRO A 82 -10.35 3.37 19.44
C PRO A 82 -10.26 2.69 18.06
N THR A 83 -10.48 3.44 16.98
CA THR A 83 -10.47 2.92 15.62
C THR A 83 -9.51 3.70 14.72
N TRP A 84 -8.76 2.97 13.91
CA TRP A 84 -8.05 3.53 12.77
C TRP A 84 -9.09 3.81 11.68
N ALA A 85 -9.27 5.08 11.29
CA ALA A 85 -10.25 5.49 10.29
C ALA A 85 -10.03 4.78 8.93
N THR A 86 -10.98 4.93 7.99
CA THR A 86 -10.99 4.20 6.72
C THR A 86 -9.69 4.37 5.93
N PRO A 87 -8.90 3.30 5.73
CA PRO A 87 -7.58 3.43 5.12
C PRO A 87 -7.67 3.41 3.58
N TYR A 88 -6.71 4.09 2.95
CA TYR A 88 -6.54 4.21 1.50
C TYR A 88 -5.06 4.00 1.16
N ILE A 89 -4.80 3.59 -0.08
CA ILE A 89 -3.46 3.71 -0.68
C ILE A 89 -3.47 4.90 -1.63
N GLY A 90 -2.50 5.79 -1.46
CA GLY A 90 -2.20 6.86 -2.39
C GLY A 90 -0.98 6.56 -3.25
N VAL A 91 -1.02 6.98 -4.49
CA VAL A 91 0.11 6.94 -5.44
C VAL A 91 0.30 8.30 -6.09
N GLY A 92 1.55 8.66 -6.38
CA GLY A 92 1.88 9.94 -7.01
C GLY A 92 3.19 9.90 -7.79
N ASP A 93 3.52 10.99 -8.48
CA ASP A 93 4.69 11.11 -9.36
C ASP A 93 5.91 11.83 -8.76
N SER A 94 5.85 12.25 -7.49
CA SER A 94 6.99 12.91 -6.85
C SER A 94 8.10 11.93 -6.47
N ALA A 95 9.32 12.28 -6.85
CA ALA A 95 10.55 11.59 -6.43
C ALA A 95 11.16 12.19 -5.15
N THR A 96 10.49 13.13 -4.49
CA THR A 96 10.98 13.75 -3.25
C THR A 96 11.09 12.71 -2.15
N ALA A 97 12.31 12.55 -1.62
CA ALA A 97 12.65 11.58 -0.58
C ALA A 97 11.62 11.58 0.56
N ALA A 98 11.23 10.38 1.00
CA ALA A 98 10.32 10.24 2.12
C ALA A 98 11.03 10.66 3.41
N VAL A 99 10.39 11.50 4.21
CA VAL A 99 10.87 11.90 5.54
C VAL A 99 9.72 11.80 6.55
N ALA A 100 10.05 11.46 7.79
CA ALA A 100 9.05 11.11 8.81
C ALA A 100 8.09 12.25 9.18
N THR A 101 8.47 13.51 8.90
CA THR A 101 7.65 14.70 9.15
C THR A 101 6.60 14.97 8.07
N GLN A 102 6.65 14.28 6.93
CA GLN A 102 5.62 14.39 5.89
C GLN A 102 4.29 13.82 6.38
N THR A 103 3.19 14.36 5.86
CA THR A 103 1.83 13.95 6.23
C THR A 103 1.02 13.42 5.05
N ALA A 104 1.50 13.63 3.82
CA ALA A 104 0.81 13.31 2.57
C ALA A 104 1.81 12.95 1.46
N LEU A 105 1.27 12.55 0.30
CA LEU A 105 2.03 12.49 -0.96
C LEU A 105 2.67 13.84 -1.28
N GLN A 106 3.83 13.79 -1.93
CA GLN A 106 4.58 15.00 -2.30
C GLN A 106 4.27 15.44 -3.75
N ALA A 107 3.54 14.64 -4.52
CA ALA A 107 3.05 15.01 -5.85
C ALA A 107 2.03 16.15 -5.76
N ALA A 108 2.27 17.19 -6.57
CA ALA A 108 1.39 18.35 -6.65
C ALA A 108 0.10 18.01 -7.43
N THR A 109 0.23 17.43 -8.62
CA THR A 109 -0.89 17.23 -9.56
C THR A 109 -1.21 15.75 -9.78
N ASN A 110 -0.23 14.96 -10.24
CA ASN A 110 -0.46 13.55 -10.53
C ASN A 110 -0.40 12.75 -9.24
N LYS A 111 -1.54 12.71 -8.56
CA LYS A 111 -1.79 11.89 -7.39
C LYS A 111 -3.18 11.30 -7.44
N ALA A 112 -3.31 10.09 -6.94
CA ALA A 112 -4.58 9.38 -6.88
C ALA A 112 -4.62 8.53 -5.61
N TYR A 113 -5.82 8.27 -5.12
CA TYR A 113 -6.05 7.46 -3.94
C TYR A 113 -7.14 6.44 -4.25
N ALA A 114 -6.93 5.21 -3.80
CA ALA A 114 -7.89 4.12 -3.96
C ALA A 114 -8.27 3.59 -2.58
N ALA A 115 -9.56 3.30 -2.41
CA ALA A 115 -10.05 2.58 -1.24
C ALA A 115 -9.42 1.18 -1.19
N MET A 116 -9.46 0.56 -0.02
CA MET A 116 -9.02 -0.83 0.10
C MET A 116 -9.92 -1.78 -0.70
N ASP A 117 -9.32 -2.79 -1.29
CA ASP A 117 -10.04 -3.91 -1.90
C ASP A 117 -10.81 -4.69 -0.82
N SER A 118 -11.86 -5.43 -1.21
CA SER A 118 -12.64 -6.25 -0.28
C SER A 118 -11.73 -7.18 0.54
N THR A 119 -12.07 -7.36 1.82
CA THR A 119 -11.27 -8.07 2.85
C THR A 119 -9.99 -7.37 3.30
N TYR A 120 -9.66 -6.19 2.77
CA TYR A 120 -8.54 -5.36 3.23
C TYR A 120 -9.03 -4.06 3.92
N PRO A 121 -8.27 -3.52 4.89
CA PRO A 121 -7.05 -4.09 5.43
C PRO A 121 -7.34 -5.36 6.23
N LYS A 122 -6.34 -6.22 6.39
CA LYS A 122 -6.43 -7.40 7.27
C LYS A 122 -5.13 -7.61 8.03
N ARG A 123 -5.19 -8.45 9.05
CA ARG A 123 -4.04 -8.85 9.84
C ARG A 123 -3.80 -10.35 9.72
N SER A 124 -2.54 -10.72 9.55
CA SER A 124 -2.04 -12.08 9.74
C SER A 124 -0.85 -12.03 10.69
N SER A 125 -0.91 -12.73 11.82
CA SER A 125 0.10 -12.64 12.89
C SER A 125 0.38 -11.18 13.27
N GLN A 126 1.64 -10.73 13.19
CA GLN A 126 2.05 -9.35 13.50
C GLN A 126 2.11 -8.45 12.25
N THR A 127 1.60 -8.91 11.12
CA THR A 127 1.60 -8.18 9.85
C THR A 127 0.22 -7.62 9.55
N VAL A 128 0.13 -6.31 9.38
CA VAL A 128 -1.03 -5.66 8.73
C VAL A 128 -0.80 -5.61 7.23
N GLN A 129 -1.82 -5.98 6.48
CA GLN A 129 -1.80 -6.06 5.03
C GLN A 129 -2.82 -5.07 4.48
N PHE A 130 -2.35 -4.21 3.60
CA PHE A 130 -3.16 -3.26 2.84
C PHE A 130 -3.13 -3.64 1.37
N LYS A 131 -4.25 -3.45 0.68
CA LYS A 131 -4.31 -3.65 -0.75
C LYS A 131 -5.36 -2.74 -1.36
N SER A 132 -4.98 -2.06 -2.44
CA SER A 132 -5.88 -1.28 -3.28
C SER A 132 -5.57 -1.51 -4.74
N THR A 133 -6.63 -1.59 -5.55
CA THR A 133 -6.51 -1.74 -7.00
C THR A 133 -7.00 -0.50 -7.74
N PHE A 134 -6.13 0.04 -8.59
CA PHE A 134 -6.38 1.17 -9.47
C PHE A 134 -6.79 0.64 -10.85
N ALA A 135 -8.09 0.75 -11.15
CA ALA A 135 -8.71 0.37 -12.41
C ALA A 135 -8.14 1.12 -13.63
N ALA A 136 -8.41 0.63 -14.84
CA ALA A 136 -8.17 1.35 -16.09
C ALA A 136 -8.83 2.74 -16.05
N GLY A 137 -8.13 3.74 -16.60
CA GLY A 137 -8.49 5.15 -16.54
C GLY A 137 -8.16 5.87 -15.23
N VAL A 138 -7.81 5.15 -14.16
CA VAL A 138 -7.44 5.74 -12.86
C VAL A 138 -5.91 5.75 -12.70
N ALA A 139 -5.37 6.89 -12.24
CA ALA A 139 -3.95 7.05 -11.94
C ALA A 139 -3.00 6.70 -13.11
N SER A 140 -3.40 7.05 -14.34
CA SER A 140 -2.65 6.76 -15.57
C SER A 140 -1.48 7.73 -15.78
N PHE A 141 -0.49 7.62 -14.90
CA PHE A 141 0.76 8.39 -14.90
C PHE A 141 1.90 7.55 -14.32
N THR A 142 3.13 8.08 -14.30
CA THR A 142 4.27 7.42 -13.65
C THR A 142 4.15 7.47 -12.13
N TRP A 143 4.19 6.31 -11.50
CA TRP A 143 4.13 6.18 -10.04
C TRP A 143 5.55 6.17 -9.46
N GLN A 144 5.88 7.19 -8.70
CA GLN A 144 7.17 7.39 -8.05
C GLN A 144 7.08 7.35 -6.51
N GLU A 145 5.86 7.36 -5.98
CA GLU A 145 5.61 7.36 -4.55
C GLU A 145 4.32 6.61 -4.18
N VAL A 146 4.33 6.00 -3.00
CA VAL A 146 3.19 5.30 -2.39
C VAL A 146 3.04 5.74 -0.94
N ILE A 147 1.81 5.91 -0.47
CA ILE A 147 1.48 6.18 0.93
C ILE A 147 0.29 5.31 1.35
N VAL A 148 0.28 4.84 2.60
CA VAL A 148 -0.96 4.37 3.26
C VAL A 148 -1.43 5.49 4.19
N LEU A 149 -2.72 5.82 4.17
CA LEU A 149 -3.28 6.92 4.96
C LEU A 149 -4.74 6.66 5.37
N THR A 150 -5.25 7.42 6.34
CA THR A 150 -6.64 7.37 6.79
C THR A 150 -7.55 8.35 6.05
N GLY A 151 -7.79 8.09 4.76
CA GLY A 151 -8.78 8.84 3.97
C GLY A 151 -8.40 9.00 2.50
N ASN A 152 -9.35 9.50 1.70
CA ASN A 152 -9.15 9.75 0.27
C ASN A 152 -8.36 11.05 0.06
N GLY A 153 -7.02 10.97 0.16
CA GLY A 153 -6.14 12.12 0.07
C GLY A 153 -6.21 13.08 1.26
N THR A 154 -6.92 12.68 2.30
CA THR A 154 -7.10 13.39 3.56
C THR A 154 -6.73 12.47 4.72
N GLY A 155 -6.62 13.04 5.92
CA GLY A 155 -6.36 12.28 7.14
C GLY A 155 -4.88 12.08 7.40
N THR A 156 -4.55 10.98 8.08
CA THR A 156 -3.23 10.76 8.65
C THR A 156 -2.46 9.72 7.84
N GLY A 157 -1.27 10.11 7.35
CA GLY A 157 -0.34 9.20 6.71
C GLY A 157 0.30 8.24 7.71
N LEU A 158 0.21 6.94 7.43
CA LEU A 158 0.85 5.88 8.20
C LEU A 158 2.33 5.76 7.84
N ASN A 159 2.61 5.62 6.56
CA ASN A 159 3.93 5.32 6.02
C ASN A 159 3.99 5.68 4.55
N ARG A 160 5.19 6.02 4.09
CA ARG A 160 5.43 6.52 2.74
C ARG A 160 6.71 5.94 2.16
N LYS A 161 6.67 5.60 0.88
CA LYS A 161 7.83 5.11 0.12
C LYS A 161 7.95 5.82 -1.22
N VAL A 162 9.15 6.32 -1.50
CA VAL A 162 9.56 6.70 -2.87
C VAL A 162 10.20 5.48 -3.55
N GLY A 163 9.88 5.26 -4.82
CA GLY A 163 10.41 4.16 -5.61
C GLY A 163 9.87 4.19 -7.04
N ALA A 164 10.53 3.48 -7.96
CA ALA A 164 10.05 3.36 -9.33
C ALA A 164 8.97 2.27 -9.42
N TRP A 165 7.70 2.64 -9.40
CA TRP A 165 6.57 1.70 -9.44
C TRP A 165 6.05 1.43 -10.85
N GLY A 166 6.56 2.16 -11.85
CA GLY A 166 6.23 2.02 -13.26
C GLY A 166 5.28 3.10 -13.77
N THR A 167 5.04 3.09 -15.08
CA THR A 167 4.10 3.99 -15.75
C THR A 167 2.84 3.22 -16.10
N LYS A 168 1.71 3.60 -15.51
CA LYS A 168 0.43 2.95 -15.74
C LYS A 168 -0.25 3.54 -16.97
N GLY A 169 -0.57 2.70 -17.95
CA GLY A 169 -1.34 3.09 -19.12
C GLY A 169 -2.81 3.39 -18.81
N ALA A 170 -3.52 3.98 -19.78
CA ALA A 170 -4.96 4.25 -19.67
C ALA A 170 -5.78 2.95 -19.62
N SER A 171 -5.36 1.93 -20.36
CA SER A 171 -6.01 0.61 -20.41
C SER A 171 -5.49 -0.37 -19.36
N ASP A 172 -4.55 0.03 -18.51
CA ASP A 172 -3.94 -0.87 -17.54
C ASP A 172 -4.66 -0.79 -16.20
N SER A 173 -4.69 -1.87 -15.44
CA SER A 173 -5.01 -1.85 -14.01
C SER A 173 -3.82 -2.29 -13.17
N TYR A 174 -3.54 -1.57 -12.09
CA TYR A 174 -2.43 -1.86 -11.17
C TYR A 174 -2.98 -2.11 -9.77
N SER A 175 -2.58 -3.21 -9.14
CA SER A 175 -2.81 -3.43 -7.70
C SER A 175 -1.56 -3.13 -6.90
N MET A 176 -1.73 -2.44 -5.76
CA MET A 176 -0.66 -2.13 -4.81
C MET A 176 -0.94 -2.84 -3.49
N GLU A 177 0.02 -3.62 -3.02
CA GLU A 177 0.00 -4.31 -1.73
C GLU A 177 1.07 -3.73 -0.82
N VAL A 178 0.72 -3.48 0.44
CA VAL A 178 1.64 -2.97 1.46
C VAL A 178 1.48 -3.81 2.71
N ASP A 179 2.50 -4.59 3.03
CA ASP A 179 2.57 -5.38 4.25
C ASP A 179 3.49 -4.66 5.23
N VAL A 180 2.99 -4.35 6.43
CA VAL A 180 3.78 -3.81 7.54
C VAL A 180 3.80 -4.83 8.66
N THR A 181 4.99 -5.31 9.02
CA THR A 181 5.18 -6.23 10.14
C THR A 181 5.76 -5.49 11.33
N LEU A 182 5.09 -5.63 12.47
CA LEU A 182 5.60 -5.17 13.77
C LEU A 182 6.35 -6.32 14.42
N SER A 183 7.68 -6.25 14.45
CA SER A 183 8.51 -7.44 14.58
C SER A 183 9.56 -7.31 15.67
#